data_AF-X0U0D5-F1
#
_entry.id   AF-X0U0D5-F1
#
_cell.length_a   1.000
_cell.length_b   1.000
_cell.length_c   1.000
_cell.angle_alpha   90.00
_cell.angle_beta   90.00
_cell.angle_gamma   90.00
#
_symmetry.space_group_name_H-M   'P 1'
#
loop_
_entity.id
_entity.type
_entity.pdbx_description
1 polymer ?
#
loop_
_entity_poly.entity_id
_entity_poly.type
_entity_poly.pdbx_seq_one_letter_code
_entity_poly.pdbx_strand_id
1 'polypeptide(L)'
;REKIAEDEPIVCRVMPRDKAEKLGAIALFGEKYGSEVRVVAIGAEDESRLSEAFSKEFCGGTHCDNTGQIGGFKIIREESISAGVRRITALTGEKLTEFLEKRSEIIDELCKTLKVPAEEIVDRVEKLTEENKKLTKQLKSASKQTGVDVIAEAKKLLEKCEKLGETSVVVGRLSATSVEQARSAVDMVKKKAKSAAIVLGFDDDGKAALLAALTD
;
A
#
# COMPACT_ATOMS: atom_id res chain seq x y z
N ARG A 1 -15.31 3.65 25.23
CA ARG A 1 -14.30 2.95 26.05
C ARG A 1 -14.60 3.20 27.52
N GLU A 2 -14.67 4.45 27.97
CA GLU A 2 -15.08 4.83 29.34
C GLU A 2 -16.41 4.17 29.76
N LYS A 3 -17.50 4.40 29.01
CA LYS A 3 -18.80 3.76 29.26
C LYS A 3 -18.84 2.23 29.24
N ILE A 4 -17.85 1.58 28.63
CA ILE A 4 -17.73 0.11 28.66
C ILE A 4 -17.01 -0.32 29.94
N ALA A 5 -15.98 0.42 30.35
CA ALA A 5 -15.23 0.15 31.58
C ALA A 5 -16.04 0.44 32.87
N GLU A 6 -17.01 1.35 32.79
CA GLU A 6 -17.93 1.65 33.89
C GLU A 6 -18.96 0.54 34.17
N ASP A 7 -19.08 -0.44 33.27
CA ASP A 7 -19.99 -1.59 33.39
C ASP A 7 -21.46 -1.22 33.69
N GLU A 8 -21.93 -0.18 33.01
CA GLU A 8 -23.24 0.43 33.20
C GLU A 8 -24.37 -0.57 32.86
N PRO A 9 -25.45 -0.66 33.66
CA PRO A 9 -26.55 -1.59 33.40
C PRO A 9 -27.33 -1.23 32.12
N ILE A 10 -27.89 -2.26 31.49
CA ILE A 10 -28.77 -2.13 30.32
C ILE A 10 -30.16 -2.64 30.70
N VAL A 11 -31.13 -1.72 30.75
CA VAL A 11 -32.51 -2.01 31.13
C VAL A 11 -33.39 -1.98 29.89
N CYS A 12 -34.21 -3.01 29.73
CA CYS A 12 -35.10 -3.15 28.58
C CYS A 12 -36.55 -3.19 29.03
N ARG A 13 -37.42 -2.33 28.47
CA ARG A 13 -38.83 -2.26 28.87
C ARG A 13 -39.76 -2.05 27.68
N VAL A 14 -40.84 -2.82 27.63
CA VAL A 14 -41.94 -2.60 26.68
C VAL A 14 -42.92 -1.60 27.27
N MET A 15 -43.28 -0.58 26.49
CA MET A 15 -44.22 0.46 26.93
C MET A 15 -44.96 1.12 25.76
N PRO A 16 -46.06 1.85 26.04
CA PRO A 16 -46.72 2.68 25.05
C PRO A 16 -45.75 3.68 24.41
N ARG A 17 -45.85 3.82 23.09
CA ARG A 17 -44.96 4.66 22.28
C ARG A 17 -44.93 6.12 22.73
N ASP A 18 -46.08 6.68 23.09
CA ASP A 18 -46.20 8.07 23.55
C ASP A 18 -45.41 8.34 24.84
N LYS A 19 -45.35 7.35 25.75
CA LYS A 19 -44.53 7.41 26.97
C LYS A 19 -43.05 7.30 26.63
N ALA A 20 -42.69 6.40 25.72
CA ALA A 20 -41.32 6.19 25.29
C ALA A 20 -40.73 7.46 24.62
N GLU A 21 -41.50 8.12 23.76
CA GLU A 21 -41.12 9.39 23.15
C GLU A 21 -40.95 10.51 24.20
N LYS A 22 -41.82 10.57 25.22
CA LYS A 22 -41.68 11.52 26.34
C LYS A 22 -40.43 11.27 27.20
N LEU A 23 -39.91 10.04 27.24
CA LEU A 23 -38.63 9.73 27.88
C LEU A 23 -37.43 10.20 27.06
N GLY A 24 -37.63 10.72 25.84
CA GLY A 24 -36.55 11.11 24.94
C GLY A 24 -35.86 9.92 24.27
N ALA A 25 -36.52 8.75 24.21
CA ALA A 25 -36.00 7.60 23.50
C ALA A 25 -36.05 7.84 21.98
N ILE A 26 -34.97 7.48 21.29
CA ILE A 26 -34.78 7.75 19.87
C ILE A 26 -35.30 6.56 19.04
N ALA A 27 -36.10 6.86 18.03
CA ALA A 27 -36.50 5.90 17.01
C ALA A 27 -35.46 5.86 15.88
N LEU A 28 -35.11 4.65 15.40
CA LEU A 28 -34.26 4.51 14.21
C LEU A 28 -34.98 5.04 12.96
N PHE A 29 -34.24 5.77 12.13
CA PHE A 29 -34.76 6.38 10.91
C PHE A 29 -35.19 5.31 9.89
N GLY A 30 -36.40 5.47 9.33
CA GLY A 30 -36.93 4.59 8.27
C GLY A 30 -37.80 3.43 8.77
N GLU A 31 -37.87 3.19 10.08
CA GLU A 31 -38.65 2.10 10.67
C GLU A 31 -40.09 2.51 11.02
N LYS A 32 -41.02 1.54 10.95
CA LYS A 32 -42.42 1.73 11.36
C LYS A 32 -42.66 1.08 12.72
N TYR A 33 -43.16 1.85 13.68
CA TYR A 33 -43.41 1.39 15.06
C TYR A 33 -44.91 1.34 15.36
N GLY A 34 -45.32 0.31 16.11
CA GLY A 34 -46.69 0.13 16.60
C GLY A 34 -47.04 1.03 17.80
N SER A 35 -48.17 0.74 18.44
CA SER A 35 -48.63 1.44 19.65
C SER A 35 -47.78 1.15 20.89
N GLU A 36 -47.12 -0.01 20.92
CA GLU A 36 -46.16 -0.42 21.94
C GLU A 36 -44.78 -0.60 21.31
N VAL A 37 -43.74 -0.19 22.06
CA VAL A 37 -42.35 -0.26 21.65
C VAL A 37 -41.49 -0.80 22.77
N ARG A 38 -40.40 -1.48 22.42
CA ARG A 38 -39.35 -1.89 23.37
C ARG A 38 -38.27 -0.81 23.41
N VAL A 39 -38.11 -0.21 24.58
CA VAL A 39 -37.04 0.75 24.87
C VAL A 39 -35.87 0.00 25.48
N VAL A 40 -34.69 0.22 24.93
CA VAL A 40 -33.41 -0.17 25.52
C VAL A 40 -32.76 1.07 26.09
N ALA A 41 -32.44 1.05 27.39
CA ALA A 41 -31.87 2.15 28.14
C ALA A 41 -30.53 1.74 28.73
N ILE A 42 -29.47 2.46 28.40
CA ILE A 42 -28.09 2.16 28.84
C ILE A 42 -27.69 3.17 29.92
N GLY A 43 -27.25 2.67 31.08
CA GLY A 43 -26.89 3.46 32.26
C GLY A 43 -28.07 3.85 33.15
N ALA A 44 -29.18 3.11 33.09
CA ALA A 44 -30.25 3.20 34.09
C ALA A 44 -30.09 2.06 35.10
N GLU A 45 -30.19 2.36 36.39
CA GLU A 45 -30.08 1.35 37.46
C GLU A 45 -31.21 0.32 37.38
N ASP A 46 -32.44 0.78 37.10
CA ASP A 46 -33.63 -0.07 36.97
C ASP A 46 -34.73 0.58 36.10
N GLU A 47 -35.86 -0.11 35.95
CA GLU A 47 -37.00 0.32 35.15
C GLU A 47 -37.69 1.60 35.65
N SER A 48 -37.46 2.01 36.90
CA SER A 48 -38.00 3.25 37.48
C SER A 48 -37.12 4.46 37.15
N ARG A 49 -35.83 4.24 36.88
CA ARG A 49 -34.82 5.29 36.60
C ARG A 49 -34.43 5.40 35.13
N LEU A 50 -35.29 4.96 34.21
CA LEU A 50 -35.04 5.02 32.76
C LEU A 50 -34.67 6.42 32.26
N SER A 51 -35.20 7.49 32.88
CA SER A 51 -34.88 8.87 32.52
C SER A 51 -33.39 9.20 32.66
N GLU A 52 -32.68 8.52 33.55
CA GLU A 52 -31.27 8.79 33.87
C GLU A 52 -30.29 8.14 32.90
N ALA A 53 -30.74 7.15 32.12
CA ALA A 53 -29.92 6.52 31.09
C ALA A 53 -29.37 7.56 30.10
N PHE A 54 -28.07 7.48 29.80
CA PHE A 54 -27.45 8.41 28.84
C PHE A 54 -27.81 8.06 27.38
N SER A 55 -28.22 6.83 27.11
CA SER A 55 -28.71 6.40 25.80
C SER A 55 -30.03 5.64 25.95
N LYS A 56 -31.01 5.99 25.11
CA LYS A 56 -32.33 5.37 25.07
C LYS A 56 -32.78 5.25 23.64
N GLU A 57 -33.10 4.05 23.20
CA GLU A 57 -33.50 3.78 21.81
C GLU A 57 -34.63 2.76 21.72
N PHE A 58 -35.37 2.82 20.61
CA PHE A 58 -36.29 1.77 20.24
C PHE A 58 -35.51 0.64 19.57
N CYS A 59 -35.42 -0.52 20.21
CA CYS A 59 -34.71 -1.66 19.68
C CYS A 59 -35.38 -2.99 20.06
N GLY A 60 -35.66 -3.81 19.04
CA GLY A 60 -36.17 -5.18 19.18
C GLY A 60 -35.10 -6.26 19.25
N GLY A 61 -33.82 -5.89 19.16
CA GLY A 61 -32.69 -6.81 19.18
C GLY A 61 -32.33 -7.32 20.58
N THR A 62 -31.42 -8.30 20.62
CA THR A 62 -30.80 -8.79 21.84
C THR A 62 -29.74 -7.81 22.34
N HIS A 63 -29.62 -7.67 23.65
CA HIS A 63 -28.60 -6.86 24.29
C HIS A 63 -27.91 -7.65 25.40
N CYS A 64 -26.70 -7.23 25.76
CA CYS A 64 -26.04 -7.62 27.00
C CYS A 64 -26.77 -7.02 28.21
N ASP A 65 -26.48 -7.54 29.40
CA ASP A 65 -27.06 -7.03 30.65
C ASP A 65 -26.37 -5.75 31.13
N ASN A 66 -25.12 -5.55 30.75
CA ASN A 66 -24.31 -4.38 31.08
C ASN A 66 -23.31 -4.07 29.97
N THR A 67 -22.77 -2.85 29.96
CA THR A 67 -21.86 -2.40 28.91
C THR A 67 -20.51 -3.11 28.96
N GLY A 68 -20.06 -3.61 30.11
CA GLY A 68 -18.77 -4.28 30.26
C GLY A 68 -18.69 -5.61 29.53
N GLN A 69 -19.82 -6.31 29.36
CA GLN A 69 -19.91 -7.54 28.55
C GLN A 69 -19.52 -7.35 27.08
N ILE A 70 -19.59 -6.11 26.56
CA ILE A 70 -19.10 -5.76 25.23
C ILE A 70 -17.57 -5.95 25.13
N GLY A 71 -16.87 -5.80 26.25
CA GLY A 71 -15.42 -5.97 26.35
C GLY A 71 -14.67 -4.84 25.66
N GLY A 72 -14.08 -5.11 24.50
CA GLY A 72 -13.34 -4.12 23.73
C GLY A 72 -14.21 -3.45 22.66
N PHE A 73 -13.87 -2.23 22.27
CA PHE A 73 -14.46 -1.58 21.10
C PHE A 73 -13.40 -0.83 20.30
N LYS A 74 -13.39 -1.06 18.98
CA LYS A 74 -12.48 -0.36 18.05
C LYS A 74 -13.19 -0.07 16.74
N ILE A 75 -13.18 1.19 16.35
CA ILE A 75 -13.46 1.60 14.97
C ILE A 75 -12.28 1.18 14.10
N ILE A 76 -12.54 0.32 13.12
CA ILE A 76 -11.54 -0.20 12.18
C ILE A 76 -11.57 0.53 10.84
N ARG A 77 -12.71 1.14 10.50
CA ARG A 77 -12.88 1.89 9.25
C ARG A 77 -13.92 2.99 9.43
N GLU A 78 -13.68 4.10 8.75
CA GLU A 78 -14.62 5.20 8.66
C GLU A 78 -14.60 5.74 7.22
N GLU A 79 -15.78 5.89 6.62
CA GLU A 79 -15.91 6.19 5.19
C GLU A 79 -17.05 7.18 4.93
N SER A 80 -16.88 8.06 3.94
CA SER A 80 -17.95 8.92 3.46
C SER A 80 -18.84 8.14 2.49
N ILE A 81 -20.17 8.17 2.71
CA ILE A 81 -21.15 7.59 1.76
C ILE A 81 -21.72 8.69 0.85
N SER A 82 -22.02 9.85 1.44
CA SER A 82 -22.59 11.02 0.75
C SER A 82 -22.31 12.29 1.56
N ALA A 83 -22.69 13.45 1.04
CA ALA A 83 -22.52 14.72 1.76
C ALA A 83 -23.21 14.67 3.13
N GLY A 84 -22.43 14.78 4.20
CA GLY A 84 -22.91 14.76 5.58
C GLY A 84 -23.16 13.36 6.18
N VAL A 85 -22.93 12.27 5.45
CA VAL A 85 -23.18 10.90 5.92
C VAL A 85 -21.90 10.06 5.94
N ARG A 86 -21.60 9.47 7.10
CA ARG A 86 -20.41 8.64 7.31
C ARG A 86 -20.79 7.24 7.78
N ARG A 87 -20.12 6.22 7.25
CA ARG A 87 -20.19 4.84 7.71
C ARG A 87 -19.03 4.56 8.63
N ILE A 88 -19.35 4.07 9.82
CA ILE A 88 -18.37 3.57 10.79
C ILE A 88 -18.45 2.05 10.79
N THR A 89 -17.32 1.38 10.63
CA THR A 89 -17.19 -0.07 10.86
C THR A 89 -16.37 -0.26 12.13
N ALA A 90 -16.93 -1.00 13.08
CA ALA A 90 -16.30 -1.27 14.35
C ALA A 90 -16.39 -2.75 14.71
N LEU A 91 -15.44 -3.21 15.53
CA LEU A 91 -15.40 -4.55 16.10
C LEU A 91 -15.45 -4.48 17.63
N THR A 92 -15.99 -5.54 18.21
CA THR A 92 -16.12 -5.72 19.65
C THR A 92 -15.99 -7.19 20.05
N GLY A 93 -15.89 -7.47 21.35
CA GLY A 93 -15.78 -8.82 21.91
C GLY A 93 -14.67 -9.66 21.29
N GLU A 94 -14.94 -10.95 21.12
CA GLU A 94 -14.00 -11.94 20.56
C GLU A 94 -13.46 -11.55 19.17
N LYS A 95 -14.33 -11.00 18.29
CA LYS A 95 -13.91 -10.57 16.95
C LYS A 95 -12.92 -9.42 16.97
N LEU A 96 -12.95 -8.58 17.99
CA LEU A 96 -11.91 -7.59 18.18
C LEU A 96 -10.60 -8.23 18.65
N THR A 97 -10.65 -9.19 19.57
CA THR A 97 -9.47 -9.93 20.03
C THR A 97 -8.77 -10.65 18.88
N GLU A 98 -9.50 -11.46 18.10
CA GLU A 98 -8.99 -12.14 16.90
C GLU A 98 -8.33 -11.15 15.92
N PHE A 99 -8.95 -9.98 15.73
CA PHE A 99 -8.43 -8.94 14.85
C PHE A 99 -7.13 -8.33 15.34
N LEU A 100 -6.98 -8.11 16.65
CA LEU A 100 -5.77 -7.55 17.25
C LEU A 100 -4.63 -8.58 17.29
N GLU A 101 -4.93 -9.84 17.62
CA GLU A 101 -3.95 -10.93 17.62
C GLU A 101 -3.35 -11.13 16.23
N LYS A 102 -4.19 -11.24 15.19
CA LYS A 102 -3.71 -11.35 13.80
C LYS A 102 -2.82 -10.18 13.38
N ARG A 103 -3.11 -8.96 13.87
CA ARG A 103 -2.25 -7.79 13.60
C ARG A 103 -0.94 -7.88 14.36
N SER A 104 -0.95 -8.37 15.59
CA SER A 104 0.26 -8.60 16.37
C SER A 104 1.18 -9.61 15.69
N GLU A 105 0.64 -10.72 15.18
CA GLU A 105 1.41 -11.73 14.45
C GLU A 105 2.11 -11.15 13.22
N ILE A 106 1.41 -10.32 12.44
CA ILE A 106 1.98 -9.64 11.27
C ILE A 106 3.12 -8.70 11.70
N ILE A 107 2.95 -7.96 12.80
CA ILE A 107 3.98 -7.06 13.33
C ILE A 107 5.21 -7.88 13.77
N ASP A 108 5.01 -9.00 14.45
CA ASP A 108 6.11 -9.87 14.89
C ASP A 108 6.89 -10.46 13.70
N GLU A 109 6.21 -10.83 12.61
CA GLU A 109 6.84 -11.28 11.37
C GLU A 109 7.65 -10.16 10.71
N LEU A 110 7.13 -8.93 10.69
CA LEU A 110 7.85 -7.76 10.19
C LEU A 110 9.09 -7.44 11.04
N CYS A 111 8.98 -7.48 12.37
CA CYS A 111 10.12 -7.31 13.28
C CYS A 111 11.23 -8.31 12.98
N LYS A 112 10.89 -9.60 12.80
CA LYS A 112 11.86 -10.66 12.46
C LYS A 112 12.51 -10.45 11.10
N THR A 113 11.70 -10.09 10.10
CA THR A 113 12.17 -9.92 8.72
C THR A 113 13.07 -8.69 8.57
N LEU A 114 12.68 -7.58 9.19
CA LEU A 114 13.40 -6.31 9.13
C LEU A 114 14.52 -6.20 10.17
N LYS A 115 14.52 -7.10 11.17
CA LYS A 115 15.45 -7.16 12.31
C LYS A 115 15.48 -5.86 13.13
N VAL A 116 14.30 -5.33 13.42
CA VAL A 116 14.10 -4.11 14.21
C VAL A 116 12.92 -4.31 15.17
N PRO A 117 12.86 -3.57 16.29
CA PRO A 117 11.67 -3.56 17.14
C PRO A 117 10.47 -2.93 16.43
N ALA A 118 9.25 -3.17 16.95
CA ALA A 118 8.00 -2.79 16.31
C ALA A 118 7.87 -1.27 16.08
N GLU A 119 8.39 -0.50 17.03
CA GLU A 119 8.40 0.97 17.02
C GLU A 119 9.26 1.54 15.88
N GLU A 120 10.25 0.77 15.40
CA GLU A 120 11.20 1.18 14.36
C GLU A 120 10.84 0.64 12.96
N ILE A 121 9.77 -0.16 12.82
CA ILE A 121 9.37 -0.75 11.54
C ILE A 121 9.18 0.33 10.47
N VAL A 122 8.48 1.42 10.80
CA VAL A 122 8.17 2.49 9.85
C VAL A 122 9.45 3.14 9.34
N ASP A 123 10.32 3.58 10.24
CA ASP A 123 11.62 4.19 9.91
C ASP A 123 12.50 3.24 9.09
N ARG A 124 12.50 1.94 9.41
CA ARG A 124 13.27 0.94 8.68
C ARG A 124 12.77 0.78 7.24
N VAL A 125 11.44 0.75 7.04
CA VAL A 125 10.83 0.68 5.70
C VAL A 125 11.12 1.93 4.89
N GLU A 126 11.08 3.11 5.49
CA GLU A 126 11.41 4.37 4.82
C GLU A 126 12.88 4.39 4.36
N LYS A 127 13.81 4.02 5.24
CA LYS A 127 15.24 3.90 4.90
C LYS A 127 15.48 2.91 3.77
N LEU A 128 14.87 1.71 3.83
CA LEU A 128 14.98 0.72 2.76
C LEU A 128 14.43 1.24 1.42
N THR A 129 13.34 2.01 1.46
CA THR A 129 12.75 2.63 0.26
C THR A 129 13.67 3.69 -0.33
N GLU A 130 14.32 4.50 0.50
CA GLU A 130 15.29 5.51 0.06
C GLU A 130 16.57 4.86 -0.50
N GLU A 131 17.12 3.87 0.20
CA GLU A 131 18.26 3.07 -0.25
C GLU A 131 17.98 2.43 -1.61
N ASN A 132 16.78 1.85 -1.80
CA ASN A 132 16.38 1.26 -3.08
C ASN A 132 16.32 2.30 -4.21
N LYS A 133 15.77 3.49 -3.96
CA LYS A 133 15.79 4.60 -4.93
C LYS A 133 17.21 5.04 -5.27
N LYS A 134 18.11 5.09 -4.29
CA LYS A 134 19.53 5.46 -4.48
C LYS A 134 20.26 4.40 -5.31
N LEU A 135 20.13 3.13 -4.95
CA LEU A 135 20.71 2.00 -5.67
C LEU A 135 20.21 1.96 -7.13
N THR A 136 18.91 2.17 -7.34
CA THR A 136 18.33 2.26 -8.69
C THR A 136 18.95 3.38 -9.53
N LYS A 137 19.20 4.56 -8.92
CA LYS A 137 19.90 5.66 -9.61
C LYS A 137 21.36 5.31 -9.92
N GLN A 138 22.05 4.69 -8.96
CA GLN A 138 23.46 4.26 -9.12
C GLN A 138 23.62 3.22 -10.23
N LEU A 139 22.70 2.26 -10.33
CA LEU A 139 22.67 1.29 -11.44
C LEU A 139 22.52 1.97 -12.79
N LYS A 140 21.62 2.96 -12.91
CA LYS A 140 21.45 3.74 -14.14
C LYS A 140 22.70 4.55 -14.50
N SER A 141 23.38 5.15 -13.52
CA SER A 141 24.62 5.89 -13.79
C SER A 141 25.79 4.97 -14.15
N ALA A 142 25.93 3.81 -13.49
CA ALA A 142 26.96 2.83 -13.79
C ALA A 142 26.76 2.28 -15.22
N SER A 143 25.52 1.94 -15.58
CA SER A 143 25.18 1.57 -16.96
C SER A 143 25.62 2.66 -17.95
N LYS A 144 25.29 3.94 -17.72
CA LYS A 144 25.74 5.03 -18.62
C LYS A 144 27.26 5.12 -18.76
N GLN A 145 28.01 4.90 -17.69
CA GLN A 145 29.47 4.92 -17.73
C GLN A 145 30.03 3.80 -18.61
N THR A 146 29.53 2.57 -18.47
CA THR A 146 29.85 1.46 -19.39
C THR A 146 29.57 1.82 -20.85
N GLY A 147 28.46 2.52 -21.12
CA GLY A 147 28.14 2.98 -22.48
C GLY A 147 29.17 3.96 -23.07
N VAL A 148 29.80 4.80 -22.24
CA VAL A 148 30.88 5.71 -22.68
C VAL A 148 32.13 4.92 -23.06
N ASP A 149 32.47 3.89 -22.29
CA ASP A 149 33.63 3.02 -22.57
C ASP A 149 33.43 2.24 -23.88
N VAL A 150 32.21 1.75 -24.13
CA VAL A 150 31.84 1.04 -25.36
C VAL A 150 31.96 1.95 -26.59
N ILE A 151 31.56 3.22 -26.48
CA ILE A 151 31.73 4.21 -27.57
C ILE A 151 33.23 4.47 -27.81
N ALA A 152 34.05 4.52 -26.77
CA ALA A 152 35.50 4.70 -26.91
C ALA A 152 36.17 3.48 -27.59
N GLU A 153 35.74 2.26 -27.27
CA GLU A 153 36.17 1.03 -27.94
C GLU A 153 35.80 1.04 -29.43
N ALA A 154 34.55 1.37 -29.75
CA ALA A 154 34.10 1.48 -31.14
C ALA A 154 34.89 2.54 -31.92
N LYS A 155 35.28 3.65 -31.27
CA LYS A 155 36.16 4.66 -31.87
C LYS A 155 37.54 4.10 -32.19
N LYS A 156 38.14 3.34 -31.27
CA LYS A 156 39.44 2.67 -31.51
C LYS A 156 39.36 1.65 -32.64
N LEU A 157 38.25 0.92 -32.75
CA LEU A 157 38.01 0.00 -33.85
C LEU A 157 37.90 0.74 -35.19
N LEU A 158 37.23 1.89 -35.21
CA LEU A 158 37.16 2.75 -36.39
C LEU A 158 38.54 3.32 -36.78
N GLU A 159 39.39 3.68 -35.82
CA GLU A 159 40.74 4.18 -36.11
C GLU A 159 41.66 3.11 -36.70
N LYS A 160 41.44 1.83 -36.36
CA LYS A 160 42.22 0.68 -36.84
C LYS A 160 41.58 -0.08 -38.01
N CYS A 161 40.46 0.42 -38.54
CA CYS A 161 39.68 -0.29 -39.54
C CYS A 161 40.39 -0.35 -40.90
N GLU A 162 40.06 -1.39 -41.67
CA GLU A 162 40.49 -1.48 -43.06
C GLU A 162 39.64 -0.52 -43.91
N LYS A 163 40.27 0.18 -44.86
CA LYS A 163 39.58 1.06 -45.80
C LYS A 163 39.58 0.46 -47.19
N LEU A 164 38.38 0.25 -47.73
CA LEU A 164 38.16 -0.16 -49.12
C LEU A 164 37.64 1.06 -49.88
N GLY A 165 38.55 1.78 -50.55
CA GLY A 165 38.25 3.07 -51.16
C GLY A 165 37.82 4.09 -50.10
N GLU A 166 36.61 4.65 -50.23
CA GLU A 166 36.04 5.58 -49.27
C GLU A 166 35.30 4.90 -48.10
N THR A 167 35.11 3.57 -48.18
CA THR A 167 34.33 2.80 -47.20
C THR A 167 35.24 2.27 -46.09
N SER A 168 34.85 2.52 -44.84
CA SER A 168 35.53 1.99 -43.64
C SER A 168 34.88 0.67 -43.21
N VAL A 169 35.65 -0.42 -43.16
CA VAL A 169 35.15 -1.75 -42.74
C VAL A 169 35.51 -1.98 -41.28
N VAL A 170 34.54 -1.79 -40.38
CA VAL A 170 34.72 -1.89 -38.93
C VAL A 170 34.20 -3.23 -38.44
N VAL A 171 35.10 -4.16 -38.14
CA VAL A 171 34.78 -5.45 -37.54
C VAL A 171 35.49 -5.57 -36.20
N GLY A 172 34.77 -5.90 -35.14
CA GLY A 172 35.41 -6.06 -33.84
C GLY A 172 34.48 -6.53 -32.73
N ARG A 173 35.09 -6.83 -31.59
CA ARG A 173 34.39 -7.20 -30.36
C ARG A 173 34.38 -6.00 -29.41
N LEU A 174 33.20 -5.67 -28.89
CA LEU A 174 33.04 -4.73 -27.78
C LEU A 174 33.05 -5.51 -26.45
N SER A 175 33.40 -4.80 -25.37
CA SER A 175 33.18 -5.27 -24.01
C SER A 175 31.70 -5.59 -23.75
N ALA A 176 31.44 -6.40 -22.72
CA ALA A 176 30.08 -6.80 -22.36
C ALA A 176 29.18 -5.56 -22.16
N THR A 177 28.06 -5.50 -22.87
CA THR A 177 27.24 -4.29 -22.99
C THR A 177 25.82 -4.62 -23.46
N SER A 178 24.88 -3.69 -23.25
CA SER A 178 23.51 -3.87 -23.73
C SER A 178 23.37 -3.53 -25.21
N VAL A 179 22.32 -4.06 -25.85
CA VAL A 179 22.00 -3.76 -27.25
C VAL A 179 21.82 -2.26 -27.49
N GLU A 180 21.21 -1.50 -26.56
CA GLU A 180 21.07 -0.04 -26.73
C GLU A 180 22.41 0.70 -26.73
N GLN A 181 23.35 0.27 -25.90
CA GLN A 181 24.70 0.87 -25.84
C GLN A 181 25.50 0.54 -27.09
N ALA A 182 25.45 -0.71 -27.55
CA ALA A 182 26.07 -1.12 -28.80
C ALA A 182 25.49 -0.36 -30.01
N ARG A 183 24.17 -0.13 -30.07
CA ARG A 183 23.53 0.73 -31.09
C ARG A 183 24.07 2.15 -31.05
N SER A 184 24.18 2.74 -29.85
CA SER A 184 24.73 4.08 -29.69
C SER A 184 26.18 4.18 -30.18
N ALA A 185 26.98 3.13 -29.98
CA ALA A 185 28.34 3.05 -30.48
C ALA A 185 28.40 2.92 -32.01
N VAL A 186 27.52 2.11 -32.61
CA VAL A 186 27.38 2.01 -34.08
C VAL A 186 26.97 3.36 -34.69
N ASP A 187 26.00 4.05 -34.11
CA ASP A 187 25.56 5.37 -34.59
C ASP A 187 26.69 6.41 -34.52
N MET A 188 27.56 6.32 -33.51
CA MET A 188 28.75 7.16 -33.43
C MET A 188 29.74 6.85 -34.55
N VAL A 189 29.98 5.56 -34.84
CA VAL A 189 30.87 5.14 -35.95
C VAL A 189 30.31 5.62 -37.28
N LYS A 190 29.01 5.44 -37.54
CA LYS A 190 28.34 5.95 -38.75
C LYS A 190 28.46 7.47 -38.90
N LYS A 191 28.34 8.24 -37.81
CA LYS A 191 28.48 9.70 -37.87
C LYS A 191 29.90 10.15 -38.20
N LYS A 192 30.92 9.35 -37.85
CA LYS A 192 32.33 9.71 -38.10
C LYS A 192 32.87 9.18 -39.41
N ALA A 193 32.42 8.01 -39.83
CA ALA A 193 32.80 7.42 -41.10
C ALA A 193 31.82 7.88 -42.18
N LYS A 194 32.30 8.59 -43.20
CA LYS A 194 31.44 9.03 -44.32
C LYS A 194 30.71 7.86 -44.98
N SER A 195 31.42 6.76 -45.19
CA SER A 195 30.87 5.47 -45.63
C SER A 195 31.48 4.36 -44.76
N ALA A 196 30.66 3.45 -44.23
CA ALA A 196 31.09 2.34 -43.39
C ALA A 196 30.21 1.09 -43.47
N ALA A 197 30.87 -0.07 -43.41
CA ALA A 197 30.29 -1.37 -43.12
C ALA A 197 30.75 -1.82 -41.73
N ILE A 198 29.81 -2.08 -40.82
CA ILE A 198 30.08 -2.27 -39.40
C ILE A 198 29.50 -3.61 -38.96
N VAL A 199 30.31 -4.45 -38.29
CA VAL A 199 29.88 -5.66 -37.59
C VAL A 199 30.54 -5.71 -36.23
N LEU A 200 29.75 -5.59 -35.16
CA LEU A 200 30.24 -5.63 -33.78
C LEU A 200 29.65 -6.82 -33.03
N GLY A 201 30.51 -7.57 -32.35
CA GLY A 201 30.08 -8.63 -31.43
C GLY A 201 30.28 -8.23 -29.97
N PHE A 202 29.36 -8.63 -29.10
CA PHE A 202 29.44 -8.37 -27.67
C PHE A 202 28.72 -9.43 -26.85
N ASP A 203 29.03 -9.47 -25.56
CA ASP A 203 28.29 -10.28 -24.59
C ASP A 203 27.18 -9.41 -23.99
N ASP A 204 25.94 -9.87 -24.09
CA ASP A 204 24.76 -9.26 -23.47
C ASP A 204 24.19 -10.25 -22.45
N ASP A 205 24.57 -10.06 -21.18
CA ASP A 205 24.16 -10.89 -20.06
C ASP A 205 24.39 -12.40 -20.29
N GLY A 206 25.60 -12.75 -20.75
CA GLY A 206 26.01 -14.13 -21.02
C GLY A 206 25.54 -14.70 -22.36
N LYS A 207 24.88 -13.89 -23.20
CA LYS A 207 24.51 -14.26 -24.58
C LYS A 207 25.40 -13.54 -25.58
N ALA A 208 25.92 -14.28 -26.56
CA ALA A 208 26.63 -13.68 -27.69
C ALA A 208 25.65 -12.92 -28.60
N ALA A 209 25.83 -11.62 -28.71
CA ALA A 209 25.08 -10.74 -29.60
C ALA A 209 25.96 -10.21 -30.73
N LEU A 210 25.37 -10.06 -31.91
CA LEU A 210 26.01 -9.49 -33.10
C LEU A 210 25.14 -8.36 -33.63
N LEU A 211 25.76 -7.23 -33.95
CA LEU A 211 25.09 -6.06 -34.51
C LEU A 211 25.80 -5.62 -35.78
N ALA A 212 25.06 -5.69 -36.89
CA ALA A 212 25.54 -5.31 -38.20
C ALA A 212 24.83 -4.05 -38.68
N ALA A 213 25.57 -3.14 -39.32
CA ALA A 213 25.00 -1.92 -39.87
C ALA A 213 25.83 -1.39 -41.04
N LEU A 214 25.15 -0.74 -41.98
CA LEU A 214 25.74 -0.03 -43.11
C LEU A 214 25.36 1.46 -43.01
N THR A 215 26.21 2.35 -43.51
CA THR A 215 25.82 3.73 -43.87
C THR A 215 25.15 3.72 -45.24
N ASP A 216 24.19 4.62 -45.44
CA ASP A 216 23.56 4.84 -46.75
C ASP A 216 24.55 5.42 -47.78
#